data_AF-R5LIM3-F1
#
_entry.id   AF-R5LIM3-F1
#
_cell.length_a   1.000
_cell.length_b   1.000
_cell.length_c   1.000
_cell.angle_alpha   90.00
_cell.angle_beta   90.00
_cell.angle_gamma   90.00
#
_symmetry.space_group_name_H-M   'P 1'
#
loop_
_entity.id
_entity.type
_entity.pdbx_description
1 polymer ?
#
loop_
_entity_poly.entity_id
_entity_poly.type
_entity_poly.pdbx_seq_one_letter_code
_entity_poly.pdbx_strand_id
1 'polypeptide(L)'
;MKKYLITLATIVTLILLNSNCIEASYDRNKASDYAQKYSQDPNTYFYTFGSDCTNFVSQCEAVAGVVSIVPRSFPSAPGLFSGTKVDSNQNVWYMVHRKRSVGKNYFIYSKTWSCVTDFRNYFSKSNNRGSNNIATVRTYSRSNWTSAKNNMKIGDVVQYDQNGKRHSVIITQKGGSVVRYCAHTSNRKNENINTFYNYMVNNGITNFYVISFS
;
A
#
# COMPACT_ATOMS: atom_id res chain seq x y z
N MET A 1 -16.08 -19.14 -73.46
CA MET A 1 -15.68 -19.69 -72.14
C MET A 1 -14.46 -18.93 -71.64
N LYS A 2 -14.51 -18.41 -70.38
CA LYS A 2 -13.37 -17.96 -69.55
C LYS A 2 -12.63 -16.71 -70.07
N LYS A 3 -12.39 -15.63 -69.31
CA LYS A 3 -12.24 -15.39 -67.86
C LYS A 3 -12.62 -13.94 -67.53
N TYR A 4 -13.44 -13.72 -66.51
CA TYR A 4 -13.47 -12.46 -65.76
C TYR A 4 -12.32 -12.52 -64.75
N LEU A 5 -11.34 -11.59 -64.84
CA LEU A 5 -10.42 -11.32 -63.74
C LEU A 5 -11.11 -10.33 -62.81
N ILE A 6 -11.60 -10.82 -61.68
CA ILE A 6 -11.98 -9.98 -60.53
C ILE A 6 -10.72 -9.84 -59.69
N THR A 7 -10.07 -8.69 -59.74
CA THR A 7 -8.97 -8.36 -58.86
C THR A 7 -9.56 -8.04 -57.48
N LEU A 8 -9.52 -8.99 -56.55
CA LEU A 8 -9.80 -8.72 -55.14
C LEU A 8 -8.64 -7.89 -54.58
N ALA A 9 -8.85 -6.58 -54.43
CA ALA A 9 -8.02 -5.76 -53.57
C ALA A 9 -8.39 -6.08 -52.11
N THR A 10 -7.64 -6.98 -51.48
CA THR A 10 -7.70 -7.19 -50.04
C THR A 10 -7.15 -5.95 -49.34
N ILE A 11 -8.05 -5.08 -48.87
CA ILE A 11 -7.72 -4.02 -47.93
C ILE A 11 -7.46 -4.69 -46.57
N VAL A 12 -6.18 -4.98 -46.30
CA VAL A 12 -5.73 -5.33 -44.95
C VAL A 12 -5.68 -4.02 -44.17
N THR A 13 -6.74 -3.72 -43.44
CA THR A 13 -6.72 -2.63 -42.47
C THR A 13 -5.88 -3.12 -41.29
N LEU A 14 -4.61 -2.71 -41.24
CA LEU A 14 -3.72 -2.96 -40.12
C LEU A 14 -4.24 -2.15 -38.92
N ILE A 15 -5.08 -2.77 -38.08
CA ILE A 15 -5.47 -2.19 -36.79
C ILE A 15 -4.21 -2.19 -35.93
N LEU A 16 -3.56 -1.03 -35.85
CA LEU A 16 -2.54 -0.75 -34.84
C LEU A 16 -3.25 -0.83 -33.47
N LEU A 17 -3.18 -2.00 -32.84
CA LEU A 17 -3.44 -2.11 -31.41
C LEU A 17 -2.34 -1.32 -30.72
N ASN A 18 -2.62 -0.05 -30.41
CA ASN A 18 -1.88 0.66 -29.39
C ASN A 18 -2.07 -0.11 -28.10
N SER A 19 -1.13 -0.99 -27.78
CA SER A 19 -0.95 -1.52 -26.43
C SER A 19 -0.51 -0.36 -25.55
N ASN A 20 -1.45 0.52 -25.22
CA ASN A 20 -1.36 1.28 -23.99
C ASN A 20 -1.40 0.20 -22.92
N CYS A 21 -0.24 -0.14 -22.35
CA CYS A 21 -0.27 -0.81 -21.06
C CYS A 21 -1.11 0.10 -20.17
N ILE A 22 -2.26 -0.39 -19.73
CA ILE A 22 -3.01 0.28 -18.68
C ILE A 22 -2.08 0.15 -17.47
N GLU A 23 -1.25 1.17 -17.23
CA GLU A 23 -0.70 1.39 -15.91
C GLU A 23 -1.93 1.41 -15.00
N ALA A 24 -2.04 0.43 -14.11
CA ALA A 24 -3.17 0.35 -13.21
C ALA A 24 -3.11 1.60 -12.32
N SER A 25 -3.90 2.62 -12.66
CA SER A 25 -3.96 3.86 -11.91
C SER A 25 -4.42 3.55 -10.50
N TYR A 26 -3.75 4.13 -9.51
CA TYR A 26 -4.07 3.92 -8.12
C TYR A 26 -5.52 4.35 -7.78
N ASP A 27 -6.32 3.43 -7.26
CA ASP A 27 -7.72 3.65 -6.90
C ASP A 27 -7.87 3.92 -5.40
N ARG A 28 -7.90 5.21 -5.08
CA ARG A 28 -8.09 5.74 -3.72
C ARG A 28 -9.35 5.21 -3.03
N ASN A 29 -10.44 5.01 -3.79
CA ASN A 29 -11.69 4.55 -3.22
C ASN A 29 -11.60 3.07 -2.85
N LYS A 30 -10.92 2.24 -3.65
CA LYS A 30 -10.63 0.85 -3.26
C LYS A 30 -9.80 0.75 -1.99
N ALA A 31 -8.80 1.63 -1.83
CA ALA A 31 -8.03 1.69 -0.59
C ALA A 31 -8.95 1.97 0.61
N SER A 32 -9.84 2.96 0.47
CA SER A 32 -10.81 3.34 1.49
C SER A 32 -11.84 2.24 1.79
N ASP A 33 -12.43 1.63 0.77
CA ASP A 33 -13.45 0.60 0.90
C ASP A 33 -12.88 -0.63 1.60
N TYR A 34 -11.67 -1.05 1.21
CA TYR A 34 -10.96 -2.13 1.88
C TYR A 34 -10.67 -1.79 3.34
N ALA A 35 -10.15 -0.60 3.60
CA ALA A 35 -9.83 -0.16 4.95
C ALA A 35 -11.08 -0.15 5.84
N GLN A 36 -12.20 0.40 5.35
CA GLN A 36 -13.45 0.43 6.09
C GLN A 36 -14.04 -0.96 6.32
N LYS A 37 -13.91 -1.87 5.34
CA LYS A 37 -14.36 -3.26 5.44
C LYS A 37 -13.60 -4.02 6.52
N TYR A 38 -12.27 -3.92 6.54
CA TYR A 38 -11.42 -4.74 7.40
C TYR A 38 -10.92 -4.05 8.67
N SER A 39 -11.30 -2.79 8.92
CA SER A 39 -10.86 -2.00 10.09
C SER A 39 -11.19 -2.56 11.47
N GLN A 40 -12.13 -3.49 11.58
CA GLN A 40 -12.52 -4.14 12.84
C GLN A 40 -12.13 -5.62 12.85
N ASP A 41 -12.29 -6.29 11.71
CA ASP A 41 -11.99 -7.70 11.52
C ASP A 41 -10.90 -7.84 10.45
N PRO A 42 -9.67 -8.25 10.80
CA PRO A 42 -8.58 -8.37 9.84
C PRO A 42 -8.88 -9.36 8.71
N ASN A 43 -8.39 -9.06 7.50
CA ASN A 43 -8.50 -9.98 6.38
C ASN A 43 -7.61 -11.22 6.59
N THR A 44 -8.24 -12.39 6.72
CA THR A 44 -7.57 -13.67 6.96
C THR A 44 -6.73 -14.18 5.78
N TYR A 45 -6.83 -13.55 4.61
CA TYR A 45 -5.94 -13.83 3.49
C TYR A 45 -4.49 -13.40 3.75
N PHE A 46 -4.30 -12.43 4.65
CA PHE A 46 -3.00 -11.93 5.05
C PHE A 46 -2.66 -12.39 6.47
N TYR A 47 -1.36 -12.38 6.79
CA TYR A 47 -0.93 -12.61 8.16
C TYR A 47 -1.29 -11.41 9.03
N THR A 48 -1.90 -11.65 10.19
CA THR A 48 -2.22 -10.61 11.18
C THR A 48 -1.13 -10.54 12.25
N PHE A 49 -0.57 -9.35 12.47
CA PHE A 49 0.43 -9.11 13.50
C PHE A 49 -0.21 -8.61 14.80
N GLY A 50 0.51 -8.72 15.94
CA GLY A 50 0.10 -8.04 17.17
C GLY A 50 0.23 -6.51 17.09
N SER A 51 1.20 -6.02 16.30
CA SER A 51 1.30 -4.61 15.87
C SER A 51 1.14 -4.56 14.36
N ASP A 52 -0.07 -4.28 13.90
CA ASP A 52 -0.52 -4.55 12.53
C ASP A 52 -0.70 -3.31 11.67
N CYS A 53 -0.48 -2.11 12.23
CA CYS A 53 -0.76 -0.84 11.55
C CYS A 53 -0.19 -0.73 10.12
N THR A 54 1.08 -1.10 9.89
CA THR A 54 1.66 -1.03 8.54
C THR A 54 1.21 -2.17 7.64
N ASN A 55 1.02 -3.37 8.18
CA ASN A 55 0.48 -4.50 7.41
C ASN A 55 -0.92 -4.18 6.88
N PHE A 56 -1.77 -3.57 7.71
CA PHE A 56 -3.11 -3.14 7.33
C PHE A 56 -3.09 -2.12 6.20
N VAL A 57 -2.32 -1.02 6.33
CA VAL A 57 -2.26 -0.03 5.25
C VAL A 57 -1.64 -0.63 3.98
N SER A 58 -0.64 -1.52 4.09
CA SER A 58 -0.06 -2.19 2.91
C SER A 58 -1.09 -3.02 2.15
N GLN A 59 -2.00 -3.70 2.85
CA GLN A 59 -3.11 -4.39 2.20
C GLN A 59 -4.04 -3.43 1.46
N CYS A 60 -4.34 -2.26 2.05
CA CYS A 60 -5.16 -1.22 1.42
C CYS A 60 -4.51 -0.71 0.13
N GLU A 61 -3.21 -0.44 0.16
CA GLU A 61 -2.46 0.01 -1.02
C GLU A 61 -2.41 -1.06 -2.12
N ALA A 62 -2.23 -2.33 -1.74
CA ALA A 62 -2.14 -3.43 -2.69
C ALA A 62 -3.43 -3.61 -3.48
N VAL A 63 -4.59 -3.57 -2.80
CA VAL A 63 -5.89 -3.70 -3.48
C VAL A 63 -6.28 -2.46 -4.28
N ALA A 64 -5.70 -1.31 -3.95
CA ALA A 64 -5.85 -0.06 -4.67
C ALA A 64 -4.98 0.02 -5.93
N GLY A 65 -4.12 -0.97 -6.19
CA GLY A 65 -3.35 -1.08 -7.43
C GLY A 65 -1.85 -0.85 -7.27
N VAL A 66 -1.34 -0.65 -6.05
CA VAL A 66 0.11 -0.65 -5.83
C VAL A 66 0.66 -2.05 -6.08
N VAL A 67 1.52 -2.17 -7.09
CA VAL A 67 2.07 -3.46 -7.51
C VAL A 67 3.02 -4.01 -6.45
N SER A 68 2.69 -5.19 -5.92
CA SER A 68 3.60 -5.94 -5.05
C SER A 68 4.85 -6.39 -5.80
N ILE A 69 6.02 -5.83 -5.46
CA ILE A 69 7.29 -6.32 -6.01
C ILE A 69 7.79 -7.45 -5.14
N VAL A 70 7.70 -8.66 -5.66
CA VAL A 70 8.30 -9.85 -5.07
C VAL A 70 9.72 -10.07 -5.63
N PRO A 71 10.69 -10.52 -4.82
CA PRO A 71 12.02 -10.85 -5.31
C PRO A 71 11.97 -12.10 -6.22
N ARG A 72 12.86 -12.15 -7.21
CA ARG A 72 13.02 -13.35 -8.08
C ARG A 72 13.44 -14.58 -7.28
N SER A 73 14.22 -14.37 -6.22
CA SER A 73 14.64 -15.41 -5.28
C SER A 73 14.13 -15.03 -3.89
N PHE A 74 13.19 -15.80 -3.38
CA PHE A 74 12.69 -15.62 -2.02
C PHE A 74 13.73 -16.05 -0.99
N PRO A 75 13.68 -15.48 0.24
CA PRO A 75 14.35 -16.10 1.37
C PRO A 75 13.99 -17.58 1.50
N SER A 76 14.89 -18.36 2.08
CA SER A 76 14.59 -19.75 2.43
C SER A 76 13.34 -19.83 3.30
N ALA A 77 12.54 -20.86 3.06
CA ALA A 77 11.35 -21.13 3.85
C ALA A 77 11.73 -21.19 5.34
N PRO A 78 10.86 -20.74 6.26
CA PRO A 78 11.16 -20.79 7.69
C PRO A 78 11.23 -22.24 8.22
N GLY A 79 11.51 -22.45 9.50
CA GLY A 79 11.45 -23.80 10.09
C GLY A 79 10.06 -24.44 9.94
N LEU A 80 9.97 -25.77 10.03
CA LEU A 80 8.74 -26.56 9.78
C LEU A 80 7.51 -26.10 10.58
N PHE A 81 7.73 -25.58 11.79
CA PHE A 81 6.67 -25.13 12.70
C PHE A 81 6.47 -23.61 12.72
N SER A 82 7.32 -22.85 12.02
CA SER A 82 7.18 -21.40 11.92
C SER A 82 6.24 -21.03 10.78
N GLY A 83 5.25 -20.18 11.08
CA GLY A 83 4.28 -19.69 10.10
C GLY A 83 4.74 -18.44 9.34
N THR A 84 5.93 -17.91 9.62
CA THR A 84 6.37 -16.65 9.03
C THR A 84 7.88 -16.61 8.74
N LYS A 85 8.24 -15.82 7.74
CA LYS A 85 9.61 -15.44 7.40
C LYS A 85 9.62 -13.97 6.98
N VAL A 86 10.50 -13.18 7.61
CA VAL A 86 10.73 -11.80 7.21
C VAL A 86 11.85 -11.72 6.17
N ASP A 87 11.64 -10.91 5.14
CA ASP A 87 12.63 -10.49 4.16
C ASP A 87 13.12 -9.07 4.52
N SER A 88 14.42 -8.92 4.74
CA SER A 88 15.04 -7.64 5.10
C SER A 88 15.38 -6.74 3.91
N ASN A 89 15.19 -7.22 2.68
CA ASN A 89 15.45 -6.45 1.47
C ASN A 89 14.57 -5.20 1.39
N GLN A 90 15.22 -4.03 1.27
CA GLN A 90 14.60 -2.70 1.28
C GLN A 90 14.09 -2.23 -0.09
N ASN A 91 14.21 -3.07 -1.13
CA ASN A 91 13.87 -2.74 -2.51
C ASN A 91 12.73 -3.60 -3.08
N VAL A 92 12.06 -4.36 -2.20
CA VAL A 92 10.89 -5.18 -2.49
C VAL A 92 9.78 -4.75 -1.55
N TRP A 93 8.51 -4.98 -1.91
CA TRP A 93 7.36 -4.69 -1.07
C TRP A 93 6.29 -5.74 -1.35
N TYR A 94 6.11 -6.67 -0.42
CA TYR A 94 5.21 -7.80 -0.61
C TYR A 94 4.85 -8.53 0.69
N MET A 95 3.73 -9.24 0.63
CA MET A 95 3.44 -10.40 1.46
C MET A 95 2.89 -11.52 0.56
N VAL A 96 3.37 -12.75 0.77
CA VAL A 96 2.87 -13.93 0.06
C VAL A 96 2.57 -15.06 1.04
N HIS A 97 1.51 -15.82 0.75
CA HIS A 97 1.17 -17.06 1.45
C HIS A 97 1.67 -18.26 0.65
N ARG A 98 2.39 -19.17 1.30
CA ARG A 98 2.98 -20.37 0.69
C ARG A 98 2.48 -21.62 1.40
N LYS A 99 2.05 -22.60 0.61
CA LYS A 99 1.67 -23.92 1.11
C LYS A 99 2.92 -24.79 1.27
N ARG A 100 2.92 -25.65 2.29
CA ARG A 100 3.91 -26.73 2.42
C ARG A 100 3.25 -28.08 2.16
N SER A 101 4.04 -29.02 1.67
CA SER A 101 3.65 -30.43 1.64
C SER A 101 3.68 -31.05 3.04
N VAL A 102 4.60 -30.60 3.90
CA VAL A 102 4.74 -31.06 5.30
C VAL A 102 5.02 -29.87 6.22
N GLY A 103 4.34 -29.82 7.36
CA GLY A 103 4.46 -28.75 8.34
C GLY A 103 3.48 -27.59 8.09
N LYS A 104 3.71 -26.47 8.77
CA LYS A 104 2.78 -25.33 8.75
C LYS A 104 2.90 -24.53 7.44
N ASN A 105 1.76 -24.21 6.81
CA ASN A 105 1.73 -23.17 5.78
C ASN A 105 2.30 -21.86 6.34
N TYR A 106 2.95 -21.07 5.50
CA TYR A 106 3.71 -19.92 6.00
C TYR A 106 3.59 -18.70 5.10
N PHE A 107 3.82 -17.55 5.70
CA PHE A 107 3.90 -16.28 5.01
C PHE A 107 5.35 -15.84 4.87
N ILE A 108 5.70 -15.27 3.71
CA ILE A 108 6.92 -14.47 3.57
C ILE A 108 6.48 -13.03 3.33
N TYR A 109 7.05 -12.10 4.07
CA TYR A 109 6.76 -10.67 3.90
C TYR A 109 8.04 -9.85 4.04
N SER A 110 8.11 -8.74 3.31
CA SER A 110 9.21 -7.79 3.44
C SER A 110 9.02 -6.87 4.64
N LYS A 111 10.12 -6.37 5.22
CA LYS A 111 10.03 -5.31 6.24
C LYS A 111 9.29 -4.08 5.72
N THR A 112 9.50 -3.73 4.46
CA THR A 112 8.80 -2.63 3.77
C THR A 112 7.28 -2.82 3.73
N TRP A 113 6.77 -4.05 3.80
CA TRP A 113 5.32 -4.33 3.90
C TRP A 113 4.79 -4.16 5.32
N SER A 114 5.57 -4.54 6.34
CA SER A 114 5.06 -4.68 7.72
C SER A 114 5.58 -3.64 8.73
N CYS A 115 6.58 -2.83 8.37
CA CYS A 115 7.27 -1.92 9.29
C CYS A 115 7.13 -0.46 8.85
N VAL A 116 6.73 0.43 9.78
CA VAL A 116 6.42 1.85 9.50
C VAL A 116 7.55 2.56 8.76
N THR A 117 8.78 2.46 9.28
CA THR A 117 9.97 3.11 8.75
C THR A 117 10.34 2.56 7.36
N ASP A 118 10.40 1.23 7.23
CA ASP A 118 10.78 0.56 5.98
C ASP A 118 9.75 0.82 4.87
N PHE A 119 8.45 0.84 5.19
CA PHE A 119 7.38 1.21 4.27
C PHE A 119 7.59 2.62 3.72
N ARG A 120 7.78 3.60 4.60
CA ARG A 120 8.04 4.99 4.23
C ARG A 120 9.28 5.12 3.34
N ASN A 121 10.36 4.47 3.75
CA ASN A 121 11.63 4.53 3.04
C ASN A 121 11.58 3.83 1.68
N TYR A 122 10.76 2.79 1.53
CA TYR A 122 10.54 2.14 0.24
C TYR A 122 9.85 3.10 -0.74
N PHE A 123 8.78 3.77 -0.30
CA PHE A 123 8.00 4.71 -1.13
C PHE A 123 8.62 6.11 -1.25
N SER A 124 9.67 6.45 -0.51
CA SER A 124 10.39 7.73 -0.66
C SER A 124 11.53 7.69 -1.68
N LYS A 125 11.97 6.51 -2.12
CA LYS A 125 13.07 6.34 -3.08
C LYS A 125 12.57 6.62 -4.50
N SER A 126 13.14 7.65 -5.14
CA SER A 126 12.76 8.08 -6.50
C SER A 126 13.15 7.12 -7.63
N ASN A 127 13.80 5.97 -7.38
CA ASN A 127 14.36 5.11 -8.45
C ASN A 127 14.31 3.60 -8.17
N ASN A 128 13.41 3.12 -7.28
CA ASN A 128 13.23 1.68 -7.12
C ASN A 128 12.43 1.11 -8.30
N ARG A 129 12.88 -0.02 -8.85
CA ARG A 129 12.33 -0.75 -10.03
C ARG A 129 10.83 -1.09 -10.01
N GLY A 130 10.07 -0.66 -9.00
CA GLY A 130 8.61 -0.58 -9.06
C GLY A 130 7.98 0.33 -7.99
N SER A 131 8.72 1.34 -7.53
CA SER A 131 8.15 2.56 -6.95
C SER A 131 8.38 3.70 -7.94
N ASN A 132 8.09 3.45 -9.23
CA ASN A 132 8.23 4.42 -10.32
C ASN A 132 7.28 5.60 -10.07
N ASN A 133 7.65 6.51 -9.18
CA ASN A 133 6.85 7.68 -8.78
C ASN A 133 5.41 7.38 -8.36
N ILE A 134 5.11 6.16 -7.88
CA ILE A 134 3.75 5.76 -7.48
C ILE A 134 3.28 6.45 -6.19
N ALA A 135 4.20 7.05 -5.43
CA ALA A 135 3.88 7.78 -4.22
C ALA A 135 4.78 9.01 -4.05
N THR A 136 4.21 10.05 -3.43
CA THR A 136 4.97 11.18 -2.89
C THR A 136 4.96 11.11 -1.37
N VAL A 137 6.14 11.07 -0.75
CA VAL A 137 6.30 11.15 0.71
C VAL A 137 6.62 12.59 1.09
N ARG A 138 5.77 13.20 1.93
CA ARG A 138 5.98 14.54 2.48
C ARG A 138 6.16 14.46 3.98
N THR A 139 7.20 15.13 4.49
CA THR A 139 7.43 15.31 5.92
C THR A 139 6.84 16.65 6.35
N TYR A 140 6.15 16.65 7.48
CA TYR A 140 5.58 17.85 8.08
C TYR A 140 6.00 17.95 9.54
N SER A 141 6.30 19.17 9.98
CA SER A 141 6.30 19.47 11.41
C SER A 141 4.85 19.53 11.91
N ARG A 142 4.65 19.23 13.19
CA ARG A 142 3.38 19.36 13.90
C ARG A 142 2.74 20.74 13.74
N SER A 143 3.55 21.80 13.65
CA SER A 143 3.06 23.16 13.40
C SER A 143 2.34 23.32 12.05
N ASN A 144 2.61 22.44 11.09
CA ASN A 144 1.96 22.40 9.79
C ASN A 144 0.73 21.48 9.75
N TRP A 145 0.20 21.04 10.90
CA TRP A 145 -0.94 20.11 10.96
C TRP A 145 -2.12 20.57 10.13
N THR A 146 -2.56 21.82 10.31
CA THR A 146 -3.74 22.36 9.61
C THR A 146 -3.55 22.35 8.09
N SER A 147 -2.38 22.79 7.61
CA SER A 147 -2.11 22.81 6.16
C SER A 147 -1.98 21.39 5.59
N ALA A 148 -1.32 20.48 6.29
CA ALA A 148 -1.22 19.09 5.86
C ALA A 148 -2.61 18.43 5.82
N LYS A 149 -3.40 18.54 6.90
CA LYS A 149 -4.75 17.99 7.02
C LYS A 149 -5.68 18.46 5.89
N ASN A 150 -5.60 19.75 5.54
CA ASN A 150 -6.41 20.30 4.46
C ASN A 150 -6.08 19.69 3.09
N ASN A 151 -4.82 19.31 2.87
CA ASN A 151 -4.32 18.72 1.63
C ASN A 151 -4.38 17.18 1.60
N MET A 152 -4.66 16.51 2.72
CA MET A 152 -4.84 15.07 2.77
C MET A 152 -6.01 14.63 1.89
N LYS A 153 -5.82 13.51 1.20
CA LYS A 153 -6.77 12.89 0.30
C LYS A 153 -7.15 11.50 0.79
N ILE A 154 -8.31 11.00 0.36
CA ILE A 154 -8.69 9.60 0.55
C ILE A 154 -7.59 8.70 -0.06
N GLY A 155 -7.19 7.65 0.65
CA GLY A 155 -6.09 6.75 0.28
C GLY A 155 -4.70 7.24 0.69
N ASP A 156 -4.55 8.46 1.23
CA ASP A 156 -3.25 8.86 1.78
C ASP A 156 -2.94 8.07 3.07
N VAL A 157 -1.69 7.64 3.21
CA VAL A 157 -1.18 7.05 4.45
C VAL A 157 -0.54 8.14 5.29
N VAL A 158 -0.91 8.23 6.57
CA VAL A 158 -0.32 9.17 7.54
C VAL A 158 0.46 8.39 8.58
N GLN A 159 1.69 8.82 8.87
CA GLN A 159 2.58 8.13 9.79
C GLN A 159 3.29 9.07 10.76
N TYR A 160 3.61 8.53 11.94
CA TYR A 160 4.69 9.03 12.78
C TYR A 160 5.62 7.88 13.15
N ASP A 161 6.87 8.23 13.47
CA ASP A 161 7.91 7.30 13.89
C ASP A 161 8.99 8.08 14.64
N GLN A 162 8.80 8.25 15.96
CA GLN A 162 9.65 9.06 16.82
C GLN A 162 9.52 8.59 18.27
N ASN A 163 10.58 8.74 19.08
CA ASN A 163 10.57 8.41 20.51
C ASN A 163 10.13 6.96 20.80
N GLY A 164 10.48 6.01 19.93
CA GLY A 164 10.06 4.61 20.04
C GLY A 164 8.57 4.35 19.75
N LYS A 165 7.79 5.40 19.43
CA LYS A 165 6.38 5.31 19.01
C LYS A 165 6.31 5.34 17.49
N ARG A 166 5.54 4.43 16.90
CA ARG A 166 5.35 4.36 15.46
C ARG A 166 3.94 3.90 15.11
N HIS A 167 3.37 4.47 14.07
CA HIS A 167 2.04 4.10 13.62
C HIS A 167 1.82 4.49 12.16
N SER A 168 0.97 3.71 11.49
CA SER A 168 0.47 3.99 10.14
C SER A 168 -1.05 3.98 10.18
N VAL A 169 -1.67 4.99 9.57
CA VAL A 169 -3.12 5.06 9.36
C VAL A 169 -3.41 5.42 7.91
N ILE A 170 -4.59 5.06 7.41
CA ILE A 170 -5.03 5.42 6.05
C ILE A 170 -6.27 6.30 6.09
N ILE A 171 -6.26 7.38 5.32
CA ILE A 171 -7.40 8.30 5.21
C ILE A 171 -8.51 7.65 4.38
N THR A 172 -9.69 7.51 4.96
CA THR A 172 -10.84 6.85 4.33
C THR A 172 -11.96 7.81 3.95
N GLN A 173 -12.05 8.96 4.63
CA GLN A 173 -13.07 9.97 4.32
C GLN A 173 -12.49 11.38 4.40
N LYS A 174 -12.89 12.23 3.45
CA LYS A 174 -12.55 13.65 3.39
C LYS A 174 -13.75 14.45 2.92
N GLY A 175 -14.17 15.42 3.73
CA GLY A 175 -15.23 16.38 3.38
C GLY A 175 -14.98 17.71 4.07
N GLY A 176 -14.69 18.76 3.30
CA GLY A 176 -14.28 20.06 3.86
C GLY A 176 -13.07 19.92 4.81
N SER A 177 -13.23 20.34 6.07
CA SER A 177 -12.20 20.24 7.12
C SER A 177 -12.21 18.91 7.89
N VAL A 178 -13.22 18.06 7.66
CA VAL A 178 -13.38 16.76 8.31
C VAL A 178 -12.57 15.72 7.56
N VAL A 179 -11.66 15.07 8.28
CA VAL A 179 -10.81 13.98 7.76
C VAL A 179 -10.92 12.82 8.74
N ARG A 180 -11.15 11.62 8.21
CA ARG A 180 -11.25 10.39 9.00
C ARG A 180 -10.35 9.30 8.45
N TYR A 181 -9.94 8.40 9.34
CA TYR A 181 -9.02 7.33 9.03
C TYR A 181 -9.48 5.98 9.55
N CYS A 182 -8.92 4.93 8.96
CA CYS A 182 -8.94 3.58 9.50
C CYS A 182 -7.53 3.16 9.93
N ALA A 183 -7.44 2.31 10.95
CA ALA A 183 -6.17 1.81 11.46
C ALA A 183 -6.33 0.48 12.21
N HIS A 184 -5.22 -0.26 12.30
CA HIS A 184 -5.05 -1.46 13.12
C HIS A 184 -4.06 -1.25 14.28
N THR A 185 -3.66 -2.30 15.01
CA THR A 185 -3.02 -2.29 16.35
C THR A 185 -3.96 -1.86 17.46
N SER A 186 -4.69 -0.77 17.23
CA SER A 186 -5.93 -0.46 17.93
C SER A 186 -6.95 -0.14 16.86
N ASN A 187 -7.93 -1.02 16.71
CA ASN A 187 -8.86 -0.97 15.59
C ASN A 187 -9.64 0.34 15.58
N ARG A 188 -9.58 1.06 14.47
CA ARG A 188 -10.29 2.33 14.24
C ARG A 188 -11.01 2.26 12.91
N LYS A 189 -12.31 2.55 12.91
CA LYS A 189 -13.13 2.69 11.70
C LYS A 189 -13.62 4.12 11.58
N ASN A 190 -13.13 4.84 10.57
CA ASN A 190 -13.52 6.23 10.30
C ASN A 190 -13.36 7.16 11.53
N GLU A 191 -12.29 6.97 12.30
CA GLU A 191 -11.93 7.79 13.45
C GLU A 191 -11.52 9.19 13.00
N ASN A 192 -11.78 10.22 13.81
CA ASN A 192 -11.38 11.59 13.47
C ASN A 192 -9.85 11.69 13.48
N ILE A 193 -9.25 12.25 12.41
CA ILE A 193 -7.79 12.36 12.30
C ILE A 193 -7.14 13.17 13.44
N ASN A 194 -7.90 14.04 14.11
CA ASN A 194 -7.40 14.76 15.28
C ASN A 194 -7.06 13.81 16.44
N THR A 195 -7.65 12.61 16.52
CA THR A 195 -7.28 11.58 17.51
C THR A 195 -5.82 11.13 17.31
N PHE A 196 -5.40 10.91 16.06
CA PHE A 196 -4.01 10.63 15.70
C PHE A 196 -3.07 11.79 16.05
N TYR A 197 -3.47 13.02 15.73
CA TYR A 197 -2.70 14.22 16.06
C TYR A 197 -2.54 14.45 17.57
N ASN A 198 -3.62 14.31 18.33
CA ASN A 198 -3.59 14.47 19.78
C ASN A 198 -2.67 13.43 20.43
N TYR A 199 -2.67 12.19 19.91
CA TYR A 199 -1.70 11.18 20.35
C TYR A 199 -0.27 11.65 20.11
N MET A 200 0.03 12.18 18.92
CA MET A 200 1.36 12.72 18.63
C MET A 200 1.76 13.84 19.59
N VAL A 201 0.87 14.82 19.81
CA VAL A 201 1.10 15.94 20.73
C VAL A 201 1.45 15.44 22.13
N ASN A 202 0.65 14.52 22.66
CA ASN A 202 0.79 14.02 24.03
C ASN A 202 2.04 13.14 24.22
N ASN A 203 2.63 12.62 23.13
CA ASN A 203 3.84 11.80 23.18
C ASN A 203 5.10 12.55 22.70
N GLY A 204 5.04 13.87 22.60
CA GLY A 204 6.18 14.70 22.20
C GLY A 204 6.66 14.43 20.76
N ILE A 205 5.76 13.94 19.89
CA ILE A 205 6.07 13.70 18.48
C ILE A 205 5.96 15.03 17.73
N THR A 206 7.06 15.43 17.11
CA THR A 206 7.21 16.72 16.44
C THR A 206 7.03 16.65 14.93
N ASN A 207 7.21 15.47 14.34
CA ASN A 207 7.14 15.27 12.89
C ASN A 207 6.18 14.13 12.52
N PHE A 208 5.53 14.27 11.37
CA PHE A 208 4.74 13.22 10.75
C PHE A 208 4.94 13.23 9.23
N TYR A 209 4.44 12.18 8.60
CA TYR A 209 4.59 11.95 7.18
C TYR A 209 3.22 11.73 6.55
N VAL A 210 3.04 12.27 5.35
CA VAL A 210 1.90 11.95 4.48
C VAL A 210 2.46 11.32 3.22
N ILE A 211 2.01 10.11 2.92
CA ILE A 211 2.38 9.32 1.75
C ILE A 211 1.16 9.30 0.85
N SER A 212 1.25 9.98 -0.30
CA SER A 212 0.16 10.12 -1.26
C SER A 212 0.46 9.32 -2.51
N PHE A 213 -0.37 8.34 -2.82
CA PHE A 213 -0.23 7.49 -4.01
C PHE A 213 -0.91 8.10 -5.25
N SER A 214 -0.37 7.86 -6.44
CA SER A 214 -0.88 8.39 -7.73
C SER A 214 -0.97 7.31 -8.78
#